data_AF-A0A2S6PW59-F1
#
_entry.id   AF-A0A2S6PW59-F1
#
_cell.length_a   1.000
_cell.length_b   1.000
_cell.length_c   1.000
_cell.angle_alpha   90.00
_cell.angle_beta   90.00
_cell.angle_gamma   90.00
#
_symmetry.space_group_name_H-M   'P 1'
#
loop_
_entity.id
_entity.type
_entity.pdbx_description
1 polymer ?
#
loop_
_entity_poly.entity_id
_entity_poly.type
_entity_poly.pdbx_seq_one_letter_code
_entity_poly.pdbx_strand_id
1 'polypeptide(L)'
;MTAGAGETPAGQAWLVAANVVRWRRYGEGGQELRPGTKSYRGGSKVYVIETYAGSGHEQLTTIGRGRHTGTYITIDMSTRNLHTFRAVQVHSPTVLRLCGEAGAGGWWTTRQDAEEIAVLLGRLSVEYRATHWAMPHPSPCRCHECLTLSQA
;
A
#
# COMPACT_ATOMS: atom_id res chain seq x y z
N MET A 1 -20.37 -10.65 -12.61
CA MET A 1 -20.94 -10.16 -11.35
C MET A 1 -20.61 -8.68 -11.25
N THR A 2 -21.55 -7.84 -11.65
CA THR A 2 -21.42 -6.38 -11.69
C THR A 2 -21.53 -5.83 -10.27
N ALA A 3 -20.46 -5.23 -9.76
CA ALA A 3 -20.48 -4.49 -8.50
C ALA A 3 -21.45 -3.30 -8.66
N GLY A 4 -22.56 -3.33 -7.93
CA GLY A 4 -23.47 -2.20 -7.81
C GLY A 4 -22.74 -1.03 -7.15
N ALA A 5 -22.94 0.17 -7.71
CA ALA A 5 -22.46 1.42 -7.13
C ALA A 5 -23.03 1.56 -5.71
N GLY A 6 -22.23 1.19 -4.71
CA GLY A 6 -22.54 1.34 -3.31
C GLY A 6 -22.64 2.81 -2.97
N GLU A 7 -23.82 3.22 -2.52
CA GLU A 7 -24.08 4.54 -1.97
C GLU A 7 -23.04 4.87 -0.89
N THR A 8 -22.36 6.01 -1.06
CA THR A 8 -21.33 6.50 -0.14
C THR A 8 -21.91 6.55 1.28
N PRO A 9 -21.44 5.71 2.23
CA PRO A 9 -21.97 5.74 3.58
C PRO A 9 -21.64 7.09 4.20
N ALA A 10 -22.65 7.73 4.79
CA ALA A 10 -22.52 9.02 5.45
C ALA A 10 -21.35 9.02 6.46
N GLY A 11 -20.28 9.75 6.14
CA GLY A 11 -19.21 10.14 7.06
C GLY A 11 -18.15 9.09 7.41
N GLN A 12 -18.21 7.86 6.90
CA GLN A 12 -17.20 6.83 7.22
C GLN A 12 -17.08 5.75 6.13
N ALA A 13 -15.86 5.23 5.95
CA ALA A 13 -15.58 4.09 5.09
C ALA A 13 -14.59 3.13 5.74
N TRP A 14 -14.73 1.84 5.49
CA TRP A 14 -13.69 0.86 5.81
C TRP A 14 -12.62 0.90 4.72
N LEU A 15 -11.36 1.07 5.12
CA LEU A 15 -10.19 1.08 4.25
C LEU A 15 -9.08 0.16 4.79
N VAL A 16 -8.09 -0.15 3.96
CA VAL A 16 -6.85 -0.81 4.41
C VAL A 16 -5.78 0.25 4.61
N ALA A 17 -5.35 0.45 5.85
CA ALA A 17 -4.16 1.24 6.15
C ALA A 17 -2.91 0.38 6.01
N ALA A 18 -1.84 0.97 5.48
CA ALA A 18 -0.52 0.34 5.40
C ALA A 18 0.57 1.39 5.62
N ASN A 19 1.80 0.93 5.81
CA ASN A 19 2.99 1.76 5.93
C ASN A 19 3.92 1.54 4.75
N VAL A 20 4.48 2.63 4.21
CA VAL A 20 5.51 2.55 3.18
C VAL A 20 6.79 1.99 3.78
N VAL A 21 7.43 1.04 3.12
CA VAL A 21 8.70 0.47 3.59
C VAL A 21 9.74 1.58 3.82
N ARG A 22 10.49 1.48 4.93
CA ARG A 22 11.50 2.48 5.28
C ARG A 22 12.58 2.57 4.19
N TRP A 23 12.99 1.42 3.68
CA TRP A 23 14.00 1.23 2.64
C TRP A 23 13.58 0.09 1.71
N ARG A 24 13.81 0.28 0.42
CA ARG A 24 13.55 -0.72 -0.63
C ARG A 24 14.79 -0.94 -1.47
N ARG A 25 14.89 -2.14 -2.04
CA ARG A 25 15.81 -2.45 -3.14
C ARG A 25 15.37 -1.71 -4.40
N TYR A 26 16.33 -1.24 -5.18
CA TYR A 26 16.15 -0.39 -6.36
C TYR A 26 17.30 -0.60 -7.36
N GLY A 27 17.13 -0.07 -8.57
CA GLY A 27 18.16 -0.10 -9.60
C GLY A 27 18.36 -1.51 -10.18
N GLU A 28 19.43 -1.65 -10.94
CA GLU A 28 19.78 -2.92 -11.59
C GLU A 28 19.95 -4.03 -10.56
N GLY A 29 19.24 -5.14 -10.76
CA GLY A 29 19.25 -6.29 -9.84
C GLY A 29 18.87 -5.96 -8.40
N GLY A 30 18.23 -4.82 -8.12
CA GLY A 30 17.90 -4.41 -6.75
C GLY A 30 19.12 -4.22 -5.86
N GLN A 31 20.27 -3.83 -6.43
CA GLN A 31 21.53 -3.66 -5.70
C GLN A 31 21.65 -2.27 -5.03
N GLU A 32 20.84 -1.29 -5.43
CA GLU A 32 20.74 -0.02 -4.72
C GLU A 32 19.67 -0.09 -3.62
N LEU A 33 19.85 0.72 -2.57
CA LEU A 33 18.86 0.89 -1.51
C LEU A 33 18.35 2.33 -1.51
N ARG A 34 17.03 2.50 -1.60
CA ARG A 34 16.39 3.82 -1.56
C ARG A 34 15.33 3.90 -0.46
N PRO A 35 15.23 5.04 0.25
CA PRO A 35 14.21 5.22 1.27
C PRO A 35 12.83 5.44 0.63
N GLY A 36 11.78 4.88 1.24
CA GLY A 36 10.38 5.12 0.86
C GLY A 36 10.06 4.76 -0.59
N THR A 37 9.36 5.65 -1.29
CA THR A 37 9.16 5.64 -2.75
C THR A 37 9.50 7.02 -3.34
N LYS A 38 9.32 7.20 -4.66
CA LYS A 38 9.42 8.55 -5.26
C LYS A 38 8.41 9.50 -4.63
N SER A 39 7.20 9.02 -4.35
CA SER A 39 6.06 9.84 -3.95
C SER A 39 5.82 9.87 -2.44
N TYR A 40 6.29 8.87 -1.68
CA TYR A 40 6.10 8.79 -0.23
C TYR A 40 7.41 8.66 0.53
N ARG A 41 7.46 9.23 1.74
CA ARG A 41 8.57 9.01 2.68
C ARG A 41 8.49 7.58 3.23
N GLY A 42 9.65 6.99 3.53
CA GLY A 42 9.70 5.69 4.21
C GLY A 42 9.05 5.77 5.60
N GLY A 43 8.20 4.82 5.92
CA GLY A 43 7.41 4.78 7.16
C GLY A 43 6.07 5.52 7.10
N SER A 44 5.81 6.33 6.06
CA SER A 44 4.54 7.05 5.93
C SER A 44 3.34 6.11 5.92
N LYS A 45 2.28 6.49 6.64
CA LYS A 45 0.97 5.82 6.55
C LYS A 45 0.30 6.21 5.23
N VAL A 46 -0.28 5.21 4.58
CA VAL A 46 -1.16 5.36 3.42
C VAL A 46 -2.46 4.57 3.64
N TYR A 47 -3.50 4.92 2.90
CA TYR A 47 -4.73 4.16 2.78
C TYR A 47 -4.77 3.55 1.39
N VAL A 48 -4.83 2.23 1.29
CA VAL A 48 -5.15 1.55 0.04
C VAL A 48 -6.64 1.77 -0.22
N ILE A 49 -7.02 2.11 -1.44
CA ILE A 49 -8.42 2.37 -1.83
C ILE A 49 -8.88 1.48 -2.99
N GLU A 50 -7.94 0.85 -3.68
CA GLU A 50 -8.21 -0.07 -4.78
C GLU A 50 -7.02 -1.02 -4.94
N THR A 51 -7.29 -2.22 -5.44
CA THR A 51 -6.27 -3.18 -5.84
C THR A 51 -6.72 -3.95 -7.08
N TYR A 52 -5.77 -4.32 -7.92
CA TYR A 52 -6.05 -4.84 -9.26
C TYR A 52 -5.88 -6.36 -9.31
N ALA A 53 -6.98 -7.10 -9.08
CA ALA A 53 -7.00 -8.56 -9.06
C ALA A 53 -6.53 -9.18 -10.39
N GLY A 54 -6.85 -8.57 -11.53
CA GLY A 54 -6.39 -9.02 -12.85
C GLY A 54 -4.87 -8.99 -13.05
N SER A 55 -4.15 -8.28 -12.17
CA SER A 55 -2.68 -8.22 -12.11
C SER A 55 -2.10 -8.93 -10.89
N GLY A 56 -2.85 -9.86 -10.28
CA GLY A 56 -2.44 -10.56 -9.05
C GLY A 56 -2.34 -9.66 -7.82
N HIS A 57 -2.86 -8.43 -7.85
CA HIS A 57 -2.65 -7.41 -6.81
C HIS A 57 -1.18 -6.94 -6.70
N GLU A 58 -0.39 -6.98 -7.78
CA GLU A 58 0.98 -6.44 -7.81
C GLU A 58 1.03 -4.92 -7.61
N GLN A 59 -0.03 -4.24 -8.04
CA GLN A 59 -0.25 -2.80 -7.92
C GLN A 59 -1.54 -2.53 -7.16
N LEU A 60 -1.58 -1.36 -6.54
CA LEU A 60 -2.72 -0.86 -5.78
C LEU A 60 -2.74 0.68 -5.82
N THR A 61 -3.91 1.26 -5.59
CA THR A 61 -4.08 2.71 -5.48
C THR A 61 -4.08 3.11 -4.02
N THR A 62 -3.35 4.18 -3.71
CA THR A 62 -3.17 4.68 -2.34
C THR A 62 -3.48 6.16 -2.22
N ILE A 63 -4.01 6.55 -1.06
CA ILE A 63 -4.07 7.93 -0.58
C ILE A 63 -3.08 8.09 0.57
N GLY A 64 -2.19 9.07 0.47
CA GLY A 64 -1.21 9.35 1.52
C GLY A 64 -0.59 10.73 1.41
N ARG A 65 0.18 11.14 2.43
CA ARG A 65 0.89 12.42 2.39
C ARG A 65 2.12 12.35 1.49
N GLY A 66 2.11 13.15 0.43
CA GLY A 66 3.19 13.26 -0.54
C GLY A 66 4.52 13.66 0.10
N ARG A 67 5.61 13.08 -0.41
CA ARG A 67 6.97 13.20 0.13
C ARG A 67 7.45 14.65 0.24
N HIS A 68 7.15 15.44 -0.79
CA HIS A 68 7.68 16.79 -0.99
C HIS A 68 6.73 17.88 -0.48
N THR A 69 5.43 17.70 -0.68
CA THR A 69 4.42 18.70 -0.35
C THR A 69 3.82 18.50 1.04
N GLY A 70 3.82 17.27 1.57
CA GLY A 70 3.08 16.90 2.79
C GLY A 70 1.55 16.88 2.61
N THR A 71 1.04 17.27 1.44
CA THR A 71 -0.37 17.22 1.08
C THR A 71 -0.79 15.81 0.69
N TYR A 72 -2.08 15.49 0.78
CA TYR A 72 -2.57 14.21 0.30
C TYR A 72 -2.44 14.11 -1.22
N ILE A 73 -1.98 12.94 -1.68
CA ILE A 73 -1.92 12.56 -3.09
C ILE A 73 -2.58 11.19 -3.23
N THR A 74 -3.13 10.93 -4.42
CA THR A 74 -3.67 9.63 -4.82
C THR A 74 -2.80 9.07 -5.94
N ILE A 75 -2.20 7.90 -5.74
CA ILE A 75 -1.30 7.29 -6.74
C ILE A 75 -1.38 5.77 -6.72
N ASP A 76 -1.04 5.17 -7.86
CA ASP A 76 -0.75 3.75 -7.96
C ASP A 76 0.69 3.46 -7.55
N MET A 77 0.88 2.35 -6.84
CA MET A 77 2.20 1.86 -6.47
C MET A 77 2.21 0.35 -6.22
N SER A 78 3.40 -0.23 -6.31
CA SER A 78 3.54 -1.68 -6.12
C SER A 78 3.30 -2.07 -4.66
N THR A 79 2.50 -3.12 -4.47
CA THR A 79 2.15 -3.71 -3.18
C THR A 79 3.37 -4.07 -2.34
N ARG A 80 4.48 -4.50 -2.98
CA ARG A 80 5.74 -4.84 -2.31
C ARG A 80 6.37 -3.67 -1.54
N ASN A 81 6.02 -2.43 -1.89
CA ASN A 81 6.54 -1.23 -1.23
C ASN A 81 5.76 -0.86 0.04
N LEU A 82 4.74 -1.63 0.42
CA LEU A 82 3.94 -1.43 1.61
C LEU A 82 4.07 -2.62 2.58
N HIS A 83 3.83 -2.38 3.86
CA HIS A 83 3.77 -3.38 4.92
C HIS A 83 2.75 -2.99 5.99
N THR A 84 2.49 -3.89 6.95
CA THR A 84 1.57 -3.65 8.09
C THR A 84 0.17 -3.24 7.61
N PHE A 85 -0.37 -4.01 6.67
CA PHE A 85 -1.73 -3.87 6.17
C PHE A 85 -2.72 -4.20 7.29
N ARG A 86 -3.71 -3.32 7.49
CA ARG A 86 -4.77 -3.53 8.48
C ARG A 86 -6.05 -2.83 8.05
N ALA A 87 -7.19 -3.46 8.27
CA ALA A 87 -8.48 -2.81 8.14
C ALA A 87 -8.62 -1.68 9.16
N VAL A 88 -9.12 -0.53 8.72
CA VAL A 88 -9.39 0.63 9.55
C VAL A 88 -10.67 1.31 9.10
N GLN A 89 -11.43 1.81 10.07
CA GLN A 89 -12.51 2.74 9.79
C GLN A 89 -11.92 4.15 9.64
N VAL A 90 -12.27 4.83 8.53
CA VAL A 90 -11.75 6.15 8.19
C VAL A 90 -12.88 7.17 8.19
N HIS A 91 -12.67 8.24 8.96
CA HIS A 91 -13.60 9.38 9.09
C HIS A 91 -13.04 10.68 8.52
N SER A 92 -11.81 10.66 8.00
CA SER A 92 -11.12 11.87 7.53
C SER A 92 -11.83 12.42 6.27
N PRO A 93 -12.43 13.62 6.32
CA PRO A 93 -13.18 14.15 5.18
C PRO A 93 -12.34 14.27 3.90
N THR A 94 -11.06 14.64 4.04
CA THR A 94 -10.14 14.71 2.90
C THR A 94 -9.90 13.37 2.23
N VAL A 95 -9.82 12.28 3.02
CA VAL A 95 -9.57 10.94 2.49
C VAL A 95 -10.84 10.44 1.80
N LEU A 96 -12.00 10.58 2.45
CA LEU A 96 -13.30 10.19 1.88
C LEU A 96 -13.59 10.93 0.56
N ARG A 97 -13.31 12.24 0.48
CA ARG A 97 -13.43 13.01 -0.76
C ARG A 97 -12.53 12.45 -1.87
N LEU A 98 -11.25 12.21 -1.56
CA LEU A 98 -10.28 11.65 -2.52
C LEU A 98 -10.64 10.23 -2.96
N CYS A 99 -11.23 9.42 -2.08
CA CYS A 99 -11.75 8.11 -2.45
C CYS A 99 -12.90 8.24 -3.47
N GLY A 100 -13.78 9.24 -3.32
CA GLY A 100 -14.86 9.50 -4.28
C GLY A 100 -14.34 10.01 -5.62
N GLU A 101 -13.36 10.92 -5.61
CA GLU A 101 -12.74 11.47 -6.83
C GLU A 101 -11.97 10.45 -7.64
N ALA A 102 -11.36 9.46 -6.98
CA ALA A 102 -10.61 8.40 -7.66
C ALA A 102 -11.51 7.49 -8.51
N GLY A 103 -12.84 7.56 -8.35
CA GLY A 103 -13.77 6.64 -9.02
C GLY A 103 -13.54 5.17 -8.65
N ALA A 104 -12.72 4.92 -7.63
CA ALA A 104 -12.38 3.60 -7.14
C ALA A 104 -13.66 2.98 -6.59
N GLY A 105 -14.28 2.07 -7.34
CA GLY A 105 -15.41 1.26 -6.89
C GLY A 105 -15.05 0.26 -5.78
N GLY A 106 -13.89 0.45 -5.12
CA GLY A 106 -13.25 -0.45 -4.18
C GLY A 106 -13.29 0.03 -2.73
N TRP A 107 -14.28 0.83 -2.34
CA TRP A 107 -14.55 0.98 -0.91
C TRP A 107 -15.03 -0.38 -0.42
N TRP A 108 -14.28 -0.99 0.48
CA TRP A 108 -14.73 -2.21 1.13
C TRP A 108 -16.00 -1.89 1.89
N THR A 109 -17.11 -2.50 1.45
CA THR A 109 -18.44 -2.21 1.97
C THR A 109 -18.56 -2.60 3.43
N THR A 110 -17.76 -3.57 3.87
CA THR A 110 -17.72 -4.04 5.24
C THR A 110 -16.31 -4.06 5.83
N ARG A 111 -16.26 -4.13 7.17
CA ARG A 111 -15.03 -4.41 7.92
C ARG A 111 -14.37 -5.71 7.47
N GLN A 112 -15.18 -6.76 7.26
CA GLN A 112 -14.69 -8.08 6.91
C GLN A 112 -13.96 -8.07 5.56
N ASP A 113 -14.53 -7.42 4.53
CA ASP A 113 -13.89 -7.32 3.22
C ASP A 113 -12.53 -6.60 3.31
N ALA A 114 -12.45 -5.54 4.13
CA ALA A 114 -11.20 -4.82 4.37
C ALA A 114 -10.18 -5.68 5.12
N GLU A 115 -10.61 -6.53 6.05
CA GLU A 115 -9.75 -7.46 6.78
C GLU A 115 -9.21 -8.56 5.85
N GLU A 116 -10.07 -9.17 5.03
CA GLU A 116 -9.68 -10.19 4.05
C GLU A 116 -8.64 -9.64 3.06
N ILE A 117 -8.87 -8.44 2.53
CA ILE A 117 -7.93 -7.78 1.62
C ILE A 117 -6.64 -7.36 2.34
N ALA A 118 -6.70 -6.90 3.60
CA ALA A 118 -5.50 -6.62 4.37
C ALA A 118 -4.62 -7.87 4.55
N VAL A 119 -5.23 -9.02 4.86
CA VAL A 119 -4.53 -10.31 4.99
C VAL A 119 -3.91 -10.71 3.65
N LEU A 120 -4.68 -10.64 2.57
CA LEU A 120 -4.21 -10.97 1.21
C LEU A 120 -3.00 -10.12 0.81
N LEU A 121 -3.12 -8.79 0.91
CA LEU A 121 -2.05 -7.86 0.55
C LEU A 121 -0.83 -8.00 1.47
N GLY A 122 -1.04 -8.32 2.75
CA GLY A 122 0.02 -8.63 3.70
C GLY A 122 0.90 -9.77 3.19
N ARG A 123 0.28 -10.92 2.85
CA ARG A 123 0.97 -12.08 2.28
C ARG A 123 1.69 -11.74 0.97
N LEU A 124 0.97 -11.16 0.01
CA LEU A 124 1.50 -10.85 -1.32
C LEU A 124 2.65 -9.83 -1.27
N SER A 125 2.60 -8.86 -0.36
CA SER A 125 3.69 -7.89 -0.22
C SER A 125 5.02 -8.54 0.14
N VAL A 126 4.99 -9.60 0.96
CA VAL A 126 6.19 -10.36 1.36
C VAL A 126 6.68 -11.18 0.17
N GLU A 127 5.78 -11.92 -0.46
CA GLU A 127 6.09 -12.72 -1.65
C GLU A 127 6.72 -11.88 -2.76
N TYR A 128 6.10 -10.75 -3.11
CA TYR A 128 6.62 -9.86 -4.14
C TYR A 128 7.94 -9.18 -3.76
N ARG A 129 8.24 -8.94 -2.48
CA ARG A 129 9.57 -8.42 -2.13
C ARG A 129 10.64 -9.51 -2.30
N ALA A 130 10.33 -10.74 -1.92
CA ALA A 130 11.23 -11.88 -2.01
C ALA A 130 11.53 -12.29 -3.47
N THR A 131 10.54 -12.21 -4.36
CA THR A 131 10.64 -12.72 -5.74
C THR A 131 10.96 -11.66 -6.79
N HIS A 132 10.77 -10.37 -6.50
CA HIS A 132 10.91 -9.33 -7.52
C HIS A 132 12.34 -9.14 -8.04
N TRP A 133 13.35 -9.51 -7.24
CA TRP A 133 14.74 -9.35 -7.62
C TRP A 133 15.44 -10.71 -7.70
N ALA A 134 15.93 -11.07 -8.87
CA ALA A 134 16.67 -12.32 -9.09
C ALA A 134 18.03 -12.35 -8.36
N MET A 135 18.65 -11.19 -8.17
CA MET A 135 19.96 -11.08 -7.52
C MET A 135 19.84 -11.17 -6.00
N PRO A 136 20.87 -11.68 -5.30
CA PRO A 136 20.92 -11.66 -3.84
C PRO A 136 20.92 -10.23 -3.30
N HIS A 137 20.67 -10.10 -2.01
CA HIS A 137 20.66 -8.80 -1.35
C HIS A 137 22.07 -8.18 -1.35
N PRO A 138 22.21 -6.86 -1.58
CA PRO A 138 23.50 -6.20 -1.43
C PRO A 138 23.98 -6.32 0.02
N SER A 139 25.29 -6.44 0.25
CA SER A 139 25.86 -6.53 1.60
C SER A 139 26.65 -5.25 1.94
N PRO A 140 26.31 -4.51 3.03
CA PRO A 140 25.22 -4.76 3.96
C PRO A 140 23.85 -4.35 3.39
N CYS A 141 22.81 -5.14 3.68
CA CYS A 141 21.44 -4.82 3.23
C CYS A 141 20.64 -4.08 4.31
N ARG A 142 19.91 -3.05 3.89
CA ARG A 142 18.97 -2.31 4.75
C ARG A 142 17.54 -2.33 4.19
N CYS A 143 17.20 -3.25 3.28
CA CYS A 143 15.83 -3.36 2.81
C CYS A 143 14.88 -3.72 3.96
N HIS A 144 13.58 -3.56 3.74
CA HIS A 144 12.57 -3.89 4.75
C HIS A 144 12.76 -5.28 5.37
N GLU A 145 12.99 -6.31 4.55
CA GLU A 145 13.14 -7.70 5.04
C GLU A 145 14.35 -7.85 5.96
N CYS A 146 15.53 -7.37 5.55
CA CYS A 146 16.73 -7.45 6.37
C CYS A 146 16.62 -6.65 7.65
N LEU A 147 15.96 -5.48 7.61
CA LEU A 147 15.73 -4.68 8.81
C LEU A 147 14.78 -5.37 9.79
N THR A 148 13.70 -5.99 9.30
CA THR A 148 12.76 -6.73 10.15
C THR A 148 13.41 -7.97 10.77
N LEU A 149 14.24 -8.71 10.00
CA LEU A 149 14.97 -9.87 10.51
C LEU A 149 16.03 -9.50 11.56
N SER A 150 16.69 -8.33 11.41
CA SER A 150 17.69 -7.87 12.38
C SER A 150 17.13 -7.39 13.72
N GLN A 151 15.80 -7.24 13.83
CA GLN A 151 15.10 -6.78 15.04
C GLN A 151 14.41 -7.92 15.79
N ALA A 152 14.44 -9.14 15.24
CA ALA A 152 13.89 -10.36 15.83
C ALA A 152 14.99 -11.13 16.57
#